data_AF-A0A943TNJ1-F1
#
_entry.id   AF-A0A943TNJ1-F1
#
_cell.length_a   1.000
_cell.length_b   1.000
_cell.length_c   1.000
_cell.angle_alpha   90.00
_cell.angle_beta   90.00
_cell.angle_gamma   90.00
#
_symmetry.space_group_name_H-M   'P 1'
#
loop_
_entity.id
_entity.type
_entity.pdbx_description
1 polymer ?
#
loop_
_entity_poly.entity_id
_entity_poly.type
_entity_poly.pdbx_seq_one_letter_code
_entity_poly.pdbx_strand_id
1 'polypeptide(L)'
;QIGSSGYYAQIGSSGDYAQIGSSGDYAQIGSSGNDAQIGSSGDNAQIGSSGNYARIGSSGYYARIGSSGYYARIGSSGQDSVICCAGHYARIASRGQDSVICCAGHGSVVKAKIGSWITLAEWKYDNKKCCDVPVCVKTVQVDGQIIKEDTFYKLINGEFVEAEV
;
A
#
# COMPACT_ATOMS: atom_id res chain seq x y z
N GLN A 1 -20.07 10.76 1.92
CA GLN A 1 -19.17 10.92 0.76
C GLN A 1 -18.59 12.32 0.81
N ILE A 2 -17.28 12.49 0.58
CA ILE A 2 -16.57 13.78 0.58
C ILE A 2 -15.69 13.85 -0.67
N GLY A 3 -15.73 14.96 -1.41
CA GLY A 3 -15.01 15.13 -2.66
C GLY A 3 -14.44 16.53 -2.83
N SER A 4 -13.27 16.66 -3.46
CA SER A 4 -12.69 17.96 -3.85
C SER A 4 -11.88 17.87 -5.14
N SER A 5 -11.87 18.93 -5.94
CA SER A 5 -11.14 18.99 -7.21
C SER A 5 -10.11 20.14 -7.27
N GLY A 6 -9.90 20.86 -6.17
CA GLY A 6 -8.96 21.98 -6.10
C GLY A 6 -7.53 21.54 -5.78
N TYR A 7 -6.55 22.34 -6.23
CA TYR A 7 -5.16 22.22 -5.79
C TYR A 7 -5.06 22.25 -4.26
N TYR A 8 -4.22 21.39 -3.69
CA TYR A 8 -3.98 21.32 -2.24
C TYR A 8 -5.23 21.02 -1.39
N ALA A 9 -6.23 20.31 -1.95
CA ALA A 9 -7.40 19.89 -1.18
C ALA A 9 -6.99 19.11 0.08
N GLN A 10 -7.55 19.47 1.23
CA GLN A 10 -7.37 18.73 2.48
C GLN A 10 -8.69 18.09 2.89
N ILE A 11 -8.73 16.76 2.91
CA ILE A 11 -9.97 16.01 3.14
C ILE A 11 -9.72 14.92 4.17
N GLY A 12 -10.58 14.88 5.20
CA GLY A 12 -10.48 13.91 6.28
C GLY A 12 -11.84 13.32 6.64
N SER A 13 -11.87 12.06 7.08
CA SER A 13 -13.03 11.47 7.74
C SER A 13 -12.61 10.52 8.86
N SER A 14 -13.48 10.39 9.87
CA SER A 14 -13.34 9.40 10.94
C SER A 14 -14.45 8.36 10.97
N GLY A 15 -15.44 8.48 10.07
CA GLY A 15 -16.55 7.54 10.01
C GLY A 15 -16.17 6.23 9.33
N ASP A 16 -16.69 5.12 9.84
CA ASP A 16 -16.63 3.84 9.14
C ASP A 16 -17.32 3.95 7.77
N TYR A 17 -16.83 3.22 6.79
CA TYR A 17 -17.31 3.22 5.40
C TYR A 17 -17.22 4.59 4.70
N ALA A 18 -16.37 5.51 5.19
CA ALA A 18 -16.16 6.81 4.56
C ALA A 18 -15.72 6.64 3.09
N GLN A 19 -16.37 7.39 2.20
CA GLN A 19 -16.00 7.49 0.78
C GLN A 19 -15.41 8.87 0.53
N ILE A 20 -14.14 8.92 0.19
CA ILE A 20 -13.36 10.15 0.05
C ILE A 20 -12.64 10.15 -1.30
N GLY A 21 -12.78 11.22 -2.08
CA GLY A 21 -12.17 11.35 -3.38
C GLY A 21 -11.55 12.72 -3.62
N SER A 22 -10.45 12.79 -4.37
CA SER A 22 -9.99 14.05 -4.95
C SER A 22 -9.50 13.91 -6.38
N SER A 23 -9.64 14.97 -7.16
CA SER A 23 -9.03 15.08 -8.50
C SER A 23 -8.04 16.23 -8.63
N GLY A 24 -7.75 16.96 -7.54
CA GLY A 24 -6.81 18.07 -7.55
C GLY A 24 -5.39 17.62 -7.24
N ASP A 25 -4.40 18.26 -7.83
CA ASP A 25 -2.99 17.98 -7.54
C ASP A 25 -2.64 18.39 -6.12
N TYR A 26 -1.67 17.70 -5.52
CA TYR A 26 -1.21 17.89 -4.15
C TYR A 26 -2.29 17.68 -3.08
N ALA A 27 -3.38 16.97 -3.40
CA ALA A 27 -4.42 16.64 -2.44
C ALA A 27 -3.86 15.83 -1.25
N GLN A 28 -4.30 16.17 -0.04
CA GLN A 28 -4.02 15.46 1.19
C GLN A 28 -5.31 14.82 1.69
N ILE A 29 -5.36 13.50 1.70
CA ILE A 29 -6.58 12.74 1.97
C ILE A 29 -6.33 11.72 3.08
N GLY A 30 -7.13 11.75 4.14
CA GLY A 30 -6.99 10.88 5.29
C GLY A 30 -8.29 10.22 5.74
N SER A 31 -8.23 8.98 6.23
CA SER A 31 -9.35 8.40 7.00
C SER A 31 -8.89 7.54 8.17
N SER A 32 -9.57 7.66 9.30
CA SER A 32 -9.37 6.77 10.45
C SER A 32 -10.47 5.71 10.64
N GLY A 33 -11.57 5.79 9.89
CA GLY A 33 -12.66 4.82 9.97
C GLY A 33 -12.34 3.51 9.26
N ASN A 34 -12.92 2.41 9.74
CA ASN A 34 -12.81 1.10 9.10
C ASN A 34 -13.54 1.10 7.75
N ASP A 35 -13.12 0.23 6.83
CA ASP A 35 -13.73 0.06 5.51
C ASP A 35 -13.75 1.34 4.64
N ALA A 36 -12.92 2.32 4.98
CA ALA A 36 -12.81 3.57 4.23
C ALA A 36 -12.37 3.30 2.78
N GLN A 37 -12.98 4.02 1.84
CA GLN A 37 -12.66 4.01 0.42
C GLN A 37 -12.10 5.38 0.06
N ILE A 38 -10.82 5.42 -0.30
CA ILE A 38 -10.07 6.65 -0.52
C ILE A 38 -9.44 6.61 -1.91
N GLY A 39 -9.70 7.64 -2.72
CA GLY A 39 -9.18 7.72 -4.09
C GLY A 39 -8.62 9.10 -4.42
N SER A 40 -7.55 9.15 -5.22
CA SER A 40 -7.11 10.38 -5.89
C SER A 40 -6.79 10.15 -7.36
N SER A 41 -7.08 11.13 -8.21
CA SER A 41 -6.58 11.18 -9.58
C SER A 41 -5.58 12.30 -9.85
N GLY A 42 -5.35 13.20 -8.89
CA GLY A 42 -4.38 14.30 -9.03
C GLY A 42 -2.94 13.86 -8.75
N ASP A 43 -1.99 14.57 -9.34
CA ASP A 43 -0.57 14.30 -9.17
C ASP A 43 -0.09 14.72 -7.78
N ASN A 44 0.98 14.11 -7.28
CA ASN A 44 1.57 14.37 -5.96
C ASN A 44 0.59 14.20 -4.79
N ALA A 45 -0.49 13.43 -4.97
CA ALA A 45 -1.46 13.17 -3.92
C ALA A 45 -0.83 12.43 -2.74
N GLN A 46 -1.20 12.83 -1.52
CA GLN A 46 -0.81 12.19 -0.27
C GLN A 46 -2.05 11.55 0.34
N ILE A 47 -2.06 10.23 0.44
CA ILE A 47 -3.24 9.46 0.84
C ILE A 47 -2.89 8.54 2.00
N GLY A 48 -3.64 8.63 3.11
CA GLY A 48 -3.39 7.87 4.33
C GLY A 48 -4.65 7.22 4.91
N SER A 49 -4.50 6.04 5.50
CA SER A 49 -5.52 5.50 6.39
C SER A 49 -4.96 4.75 7.59
N SER A 50 -5.67 4.82 8.72
CA SER A 50 -5.40 3.98 9.90
C SER A 50 -6.50 2.96 10.20
N GLY A 51 -7.59 2.96 9.43
CA GLY A 51 -8.71 2.05 9.63
C GLY A 51 -8.44 0.67 9.04
N ASN A 52 -9.04 -0.36 9.63
CA ASN A 52 -8.97 -1.72 9.09
C ASN A 52 -9.75 -1.80 7.78
N TYR A 53 -9.35 -2.72 6.89
CA TYR A 53 -10.01 -2.97 5.60
C TYR A 53 -10.06 -1.76 4.64
N ALA A 54 -9.27 -0.71 4.91
CA ALA A 54 -9.19 0.46 4.05
C ALA A 54 -8.83 0.09 2.60
N ARG A 55 -9.54 0.69 1.64
CA ARG A 55 -9.29 0.56 0.20
C ARG A 55 -8.78 1.89 -0.31
N ILE A 56 -7.52 1.93 -0.72
CA ILE A 56 -6.82 3.16 -1.09
C ILE A 56 -6.32 3.07 -2.52
N GLY A 57 -6.62 4.07 -3.34
CA GLY A 57 -6.26 4.11 -4.76
C GLY A 57 -5.68 5.46 -5.18
N SER A 58 -4.68 5.45 -6.06
CA SER A 58 -4.28 6.64 -6.82
C SER A 58 -4.04 6.33 -8.29
N SER A 59 -4.32 7.28 -9.16
CA SER A 59 -3.89 7.24 -10.57
C SER A 59 -2.92 8.34 -10.99
N GLY A 60 -2.71 9.36 -10.15
CA GLY A 60 -1.78 10.46 -10.44
C GLY A 60 -0.31 10.07 -10.21
N TYR A 61 0.59 10.77 -10.88
CA TYR A 61 2.04 10.61 -10.76
C TYR A 61 2.55 11.02 -9.38
N TYR A 62 3.67 10.44 -8.94
CA TYR A 62 4.32 10.79 -7.67
C TYR A 62 3.45 10.62 -6.42
N ALA A 63 2.42 9.77 -6.49
CA ALA A 63 1.51 9.56 -5.38
C ALA A 63 2.24 8.95 -4.18
N ARG A 64 1.91 9.43 -2.97
CA ARG A 64 2.41 8.91 -1.70
C ARG A 64 1.25 8.30 -0.94
N ILE A 65 1.27 6.99 -0.77
CA ILE A 65 0.14 6.24 -0.23
C ILE A 65 0.58 5.43 1.00
N GLY A 66 -0.13 5.58 2.11
CA GLY A 66 0.18 4.93 3.38
C GLY A 66 -1.04 4.26 4.02
N SER A 67 -0.84 3.12 4.66
CA SER A 67 -1.81 2.57 5.61
C SER A 67 -1.17 1.88 6.80
N SER A 68 -1.81 1.94 7.97
CA SER A 68 -1.44 1.17 9.16
C SER A 68 -2.49 0.15 9.61
N GLY A 69 -3.68 0.13 9.00
CA GLY A 69 -4.76 -0.78 9.37
C GLY A 69 -4.56 -2.21 8.87
N TYR A 70 -5.20 -3.16 9.54
CA TYR A 70 -5.21 -4.57 9.12
C TYR A 70 -5.97 -4.74 7.81
N TYR A 71 -5.52 -5.66 6.96
CA TYR A 71 -6.18 -6.02 5.69
C TYR A 71 -6.34 -4.85 4.70
N ALA A 72 -5.49 -3.83 4.78
CA ALA A 72 -5.52 -2.72 3.84
C ALA A 72 -5.31 -3.22 2.39
N ARG A 73 -6.09 -2.67 1.46
CA ARG A 73 -5.96 -2.92 0.02
C ARG A 73 -5.54 -1.62 -0.65
N ILE A 74 -4.32 -1.58 -1.17
CA ILE A 74 -3.73 -0.37 -1.73
C ILE A 74 -3.40 -0.59 -3.21
N GLY A 75 -3.73 0.37 -4.05
CA GLY A 75 -3.34 0.36 -5.46
C GLY A 75 -2.87 1.72 -5.94
N SER A 76 -1.88 1.73 -6.84
CA SER A 76 -1.52 2.92 -7.62
C SER A 76 -1.33 2.53 -9.08
N SER A 77 -1.79 3.36 -10.01
CA SER A 77 -1.41 3.26 -11.43
C SER A 77 -0.46 4.36 -11.89
N GLY A 78 -0.18 5.36 -11.05
CA GLY A 78 0.76 6.45 -11.38
C GLY A 78 2.22 6.01 -11.27
N GLN A 79 3.06 6.49 -12.18
CA GLN A 79 4.52 6.26 -12.13
C GLN A 79 5.14 7.00 -10.93
N ASP A 80 6.34 6.57 -10.52
CA ASP A 80 7.12 7.18 -9.43
C ASP A 80 6.38 7.23 -8.08
N SER A 81 5.46 6.30 -7.85
CA SER A 81 4.69 6.24 -6.61
C SER A 81 5.52 5.69 -5.45
N VAL A 82 5.24 6.17 -4.24
CA VAL A 82 5.74 5.59 -2.99
C VAL A 82 4.57 5.04 -2.21
N ILE A 83 4.57 3.73 -1.96
CA ILE A 83 3.47 3.04 -1.29
C ILE A 83 4.00 2.28 -0.08
N CYS A 84 3.39 2.47 1.09
CA CYS A 84 3.76 1.75 2.30
C CYS A 84 2.53 1.23 3.05
N CYS A 85 2.63 0.01 3.57
CA CYS A 85 1.70 -0.48 4.58
C CYS A 85 2.43 -1.09 5.78
N ALA A 86 2.15 -0.54 6.96
CA ALA A 86 2.64 -1.08 8.23
C ALA A 86 1.69 -2.13 8.82
N GLY A 87 0.43 -2.15 8.40
CA GLY A 87 -0.58 -3.08 8.90
C GLY A 87 -0.37 -4.51 8.41
N HIS A 88 -0.93 -5.47 9.14
CA HIS A 88 -0.85 -6.88 8.80
C HIS A 88 -1.83 -7.26 7.68
N TYR A 89 -1.49 -8.29 6.92
CA TYR A 89 -2.31 -8.86 5.85
C TYR A 89 -2.66 -7.87 4.73
N ALA A 90 -1.77 -6.90 4.49
CA ALA A 90 -1.97 -5.91 3.45
C ALA A 90 -1.84 -6.53 2.05
N ARG A 91 -2.61 -6.01 1.10
CA ARG A 91 -2.51 -6.35 -0.32
C ARG A 91 -2.21 -5.09 -1.11
N ILE A 92 -1.02 -5.01 -1.71
CA ILE A 92 -0.61 -3.85 -2.50
C ILE A 92 -0.43 -4.23 -3.97
N ALA A 93 -1.08 -3.48 -4.86
CA ALA A 93 -0.95 -3.65 -6.30
C ALA A 93 -0.51 -2.33 -6.96
N SER A 94 0.79 -2.20 -7.24
CA SER A 94 1.31 -1.09 -8.04
C SER A 94 1.33 -1.45 -9.52
N ARG A 95 0.65 -0.66 -10.33
CA ARG A 95 0.70 -0.73 -11.80
C ARG A 95 1.55 0.39 -12.42
N GLY A 96 2.06 1.32 -11.60
CA GLY A 96 3.03 2.32 -12.01
C GLY A 96 4.44 1.74 -12.07
N GLN A 97 5.24 2.22 -13.01
CA GLN A 97 6.67 1.93 -13.12
C GLN A 97 7.47 2.77 -12.11
N ASP A 98 8.74 2.39 -11.91
CA ASP A 98 9.73 3.12 -11.11
C ASP A 98 9.26 3.51 -9.71
N SER A 99 8.39 2.69 -9.14
CA SER A 99 7.75 2.92 -7.84
C SER A 99 8.49 2.21 -6.72
N VAL A 100 8.31 2.67 -5.48
CA VAL A 100 8.85 2.01 -4.28
C VAL A 100 7.70 1.54 -3.40
N ILE A 101 7.66 0.26 -3.11
CA ILE A 101 6.60 -0.37 -2.31
C ILE A 101 7.19 -1.06 -1.09
N CYS A 102 6.61 -0.84 0.08
CA CYS A 102 7.01 -1.49 1.33
C CYS A 102 5.80 -2.07 2.06
N CYS A 103 5.84 -3.37 2.40
CA CYS A 103 4.91 -3.96 3.36
C CYS A 103 5.67 -4.48 4.58
N ALA A 104 5.50 -3.84 5.72
CA ALA A 104 6.18 -4.21 6.95
C ALA A 104 5.39 -5.22 7.80
N GLY A 105 4.07 -5.33 7.63
CA GLY A 105 3.22 -6.19 8.47
C GLY A 105 3.19 -7.66 8.04
N HIS A 106 3.02 -8.55 9.03
CA HIS A 106 2.84 -10.01 8.86
C HIS A 106 1.81 -10.36 7.78
N GLY A 107 2.10 -11.34 6.94
CA GLY A 107 1.15 -11.91 5.98
C GLY A 107 0.78 -10.99 4.83
N SER A 108 1.55 -9.94 4.60
CA SER A 108 1.30 -9.01 3.49
C SER A 108 1.82 -9.56 2.16
N VAL A 109 1.17 -9.15 1.07
CA VAL A 109 1.54 -9.48 -0.30
C VAL A 109 1.58 -8.24 -1.17
N VAL A 110 2.42 -8.27 -2.20
CA VAL A 110 2.66 -7.14 -3.08
C VAL A 110 2.91 -7.60 -4.50
N LYS A 111 2.41 -6.84 -5.47
CA LYS A 111 2.84 -6.90 -6.87
C LYS A 111 3.15 -5.51 -7.39
N ALA A 112 4.12 -5.42 -8.29
CA ALA A 112 4.51 -4.17 -8.92
C ALA A 112 4.93 -4.39 -10.38
N LYS A 113 5.14 -3.29 -11.11
CA LYS A 113 5.67 -3.29 -12.48
C LYS A 113 7.19 -3.31 -12.51
N ILE A 114 7.75 -3.77 -13.64
CA ILE A 114 9.19 -3.75 -13.91
C ILE A 114 9.77 -2.35 -13.62
N GLY A 115 10.97 -2.32 -13.04
CA GLY A 115 11.66 -1.10 -12.62
C GLY A 115 11.33 -0.68 -11.18
N SER A 116 10.18 -1.11 -10.65
CA SER A 116 9.80 -0.84 -9.27
C SER A 116 10.60 -1.67 -8.27
N TRP A 117 10.69 -1.18 -7.04
CA TRP A 117 11.32 -1.87 -5.92
C TRP A 117 10.28 -2.27 -4.87
N ILE A 118 10.44 -3.47 -4.34
CA ILE A 118 9.56 -4.08 -3.36
C ILE A 118 10.35 -4.44 -2.10
N THR A 119 9.84 -4.05 -0.93
CA THR A 119 10.31 -4.49 0.38
C THR A 119 9.21 -5.25 1.11
N LEU A 120 9.54 -6.43 1.64
CA LEU A 120 8.63 -7.29 2.39
C LEU A 120 9.28 -7.73 3.70
N ALA A 121 8.44 -8.02 4.71
CA ALA A 121 8.85 -8.58 5.98
C ALA A 121 8.22 -9.97 6.20
N GLU A 122 9.03 -10.93 6.64
CA GLU A 122 8.58 -12.22 7.17
C GLU A 122 8.55 -12.16 8.70
N TRP A 123 7.52 -12.76 9.27
CA TRP A 123 7.25 -12.78 10.69
C TRP A 123 6.95 -14.21 11.15
N LYS A 124 7.30 -14.53 12.39
CA LYS A 124 6.99 -15.83 13.02
C LYS A 124 6.58 -15.61 14.48
N TYR A 125 5.68 -16.45 14.97
CA TYR A 125 5.27 -16.42 16.38
C TYR A 125 6.38 -16.94 17.30
N ASP A 126 6.77 -16.15 18.30
CA ASP A 126 7.70 -16.54 19.35
C ASP A 126 6.94 -16.93 20.62
N ASN A 127 6.94 -18.23 20.94
CA ASN A 127 6.25 -18.76 22.12
C ASN A 127 6.76 -18.19 23.46
N LYS A 128 8.03 -17.75 23.55
CA LYS A 128 8.58 -17.20 24.79
C LYS A 128 8.15 -15.76 25.00
N LYS A 129 7.98 -15.00 23.92
CA LYS A 129 7.57 -13.59 23.95
C LYS A 129 6.05 -13.40 23.85
N CYS A 130 5.31 -14.46 23.49
CA CYS A 130 3.88 -14.42 23.24
C CYS A 130 3.48 -13.38 22.18
N CYS A 131 4.31 -13.19 21.15
CA CYS A 131 4.06 -12.26 20.07
C CYS A 131 4.76 -12.69 18.77
N ASP A 132 4.29 -12.15 17.64
CA ASP A 132 4.99 -12.25 16.36
C ASP A 132 6.25 -11.39 16.36
N VAL A 133 7.35 -11.96 15.89
CA VAL A 133 8.63 -11.26 15.73
C VAL A 133 9.06 -11.26 14.25
N PRO A 134 9.67 -10.18 13.76
CA PRO A 134 10.19 -10.15 12.41
C PRO A 134 11.42 -11.07 12.34
N VAL A 135 11.48 -11.92 11.33
CA VAL A 135 12.59 -12.86 11.12
C VAL A 135 13.38 -12.57 9.85
N CYS A 136 12.80 -11.84 8.90
CA CYS A 136 13.49 -11.42 7.68
C CYS A 136 12.85 -10.15 7.12
N VAL A 137 13.68 -9.25 6.59
CA VAL A 137 13.23 -8.14 5.73
C VAL A 137 14.13 -8.17 4.50
N LYS A 138 13.54 -8.20 3.31
CA LYS A 138 14.28 -8.14 2.05
C LYS A 138 13.66 -7.14 1.10
N THR A 139 14.53 -6.55 0.28
CA THR A 139 14.20 -5.61 -0.77
C THR A 139 14.70 -6.16 -2.10
N VAL A 140 13.89 -6.10 -3.14
CA VAL A 140 14.22 -6.61 -4.48
C VAL A 140 13.64 -5.68 -5.55
N GLN A 141 14.30 -5.59 -6.70
CA GLN A 141 13.76 -4.95 -7.88
C GLN A 141 12.86 -5.93 -8.65
N VAL A 142 11.75 -5.45 -9.20
CA VAL A 142 10.97 -6.18 -10.19
C VAL A 142 11.71 -6.10 -11.53
N ASP A 143 12.40 -7.18 -11.88
CA ASP A 143 13.25 -7.27 -13.08
C ASP A 143 12.58 -8.02 -14.24
N GLY A 144 11.45 -8.67 -14.01
CA GLY A 144 10.75 -9.51 -14.99
C GLY A 144 11.38 -10.88 -15.22
N GLN A 145 12.48 -11.20 -14.54
CA GLN A 145 13.20 -12.49 -14.66
C GLN A 145 13.07 -13.31 -13.39
N ILE A 146 13.61 -12.80 -12.28
CA ILE A 146 13.52 -13.43 -10.96
C ILE A 146 12.20 -13.03 -10.31
N ILE A 147 11.85 -11.75 -10.39
CA ILE A 147 10.60 -11.20 -9.87
C ILE A 147 9.76 -10.74 -11.05
N LYS A 148 8.70 -11.50 -11.33
CA LYS A 148 7.77 -11.24 -12.43
C LYS A 148 6.90 -10.02 -12.09
N GLU A 149 6.64 -9.18 -13.09
CA GLU A 149 5.61 -8.14 -12.92
C GLU A 149 4.21 -8.75 -12.79
N ASP A 150 3.29 -7.98 -12.20
CA ASP A 150 1.89 -8.34 -12.00
C ASP A 150 1.60 -9.63 -11.21
N THR A 151 2.64 -10.26 -10.67
CA THR A 151 2.58 -11.43 -9.78
C THR A 151 2.71 -10.99 -8.33
N PHE A 152 1.84 -11.52 -7.46
CA PHE A 152 1.93 -11.25 -6.03
C PHE A 152 3.04 -12.07 -5.39
N TYR A 153 3.84 -11.43 -4.54
CA TYR A 153 4.90 -12.06 -3.76
C TYR A 153 4.72 -11.81 -2.26
N LYS A 154 5.24 -12.75 -1.48
CA LYS A 154 5.47 -12.70 -0.02
C LYS A 154 6.86 -13.25 0.30
N LEU A 155 7.33 -13.04 1.53
CA LEU A 155 8.51 -13.74 2.03
C LEU A 155 8.13 -15.03 2.75
N ILE A 156 8.80 -16.12 2.41
CA ILE A 156 8.76 -17.40 3.14
C ILE A 156 10.20 -17.89 3.29
N ASN A 157 10.64 -18.14 4.53
CA ASN A 157 12.01 -18.55 4.85
C ASN A 157 13.07 -17.64 4.22
N GLY A 158 12.80 -16.34 4.24
CA GLY A 158 13.64 -15.30 3.68
C GLY A 158 13.59 -15.16 2.17
N GLU A 159 12.89 -16.01 1.41
CA GLU A 159 12.85 -15.90 -0.06
C GLU A 159 11.53 -15.32 -0.57
N PHE A 160 11.59 -14.59 -1.68
CA PHE A 160 10.39 -14.12 -2.37
C PHE A 160 9.69 -15.31 -3.03
N VAL A 161 8.44 -15.57 -2.63
CA VAL A 161 7.63 -16.67 -3.14
C VAL A 161 6.32 -16.10 -3.69
N GLU A 162 5.90 -16.61 -4.85
CA GLU A 162 4.62 -16.25 -5.46
C GLU A 162 3.46 -16.60 -4.51
N ALA A 163 2.47 -15.72 -4.42
CA ALA A 163 1.31 -15.87 -3.55
C ALA A 163 0.02 -15.94 -4.38
N GLU A 164 -0.83 -16.92 -4.06
CA GLU A 164 -2.23 -16.93 -4.46
C GLU A 164 -3.02 -16.00 -3.52
N VAL A 165 -3.89 -15.15 -4.09
CA VAL A 165 -4.51 -14.02 -3.37
C VAL A 165 -5.96 -13.76 -3.75
#